data_AF-A0A3R6YQJ7-F1
#
_entry.id   AF-A0A3R6YQJ7-F1
#
_cell.length_a   1.000
_cell.length_b   1.000
_cell.length_c   1.000
_cell.angle_alpha   90.00
_cell.angle_beta   90.00
_cell.angle_gamma   90.00
#
_symmetry.space_group_name_H-M   'P 1'
#
loop_
_entity.id
_entity.type
_entity.pdbx_description
1 polymer ?
#
loop_
_entity_poly.entity_id
_entity_poly.type
_entity_poly.pdbx_seq_one_letter_code
_entity_poly.pdbx_strand_id
1 'polypeptide(L)'
;MIMDVWDSVARNHNTLEEFDRRHFDGKKAQTRFNILLRDHSDRNAALQPASGVDEEESDKTVFLDDLCAQVDDAKQEEARRAAMEIEAGEWAEESVVIVREEAMKSLGKRKTREGDEETSGGKMFKVLSLMNEANKGQLELRKYMFEKEIEECQKDCEAQTKELEGQAKERESQLQYIQMLQASITAIVTTLVNKL
;
A
#
# COMPACT_ATOMS: atom_id res chain seq x y z
N MET A 1 11.78 21.81 -1.00
CA MET A 1 11.50 21.27 -2.35
C MET A 1 12.27 19.97 -2.52
N ILE A 2 11.79 19.03 -3.33
CA ILE A 2 12.46 17.73 -3.60
C ILE A 2 13.93 17.90 -4.01
N MET A 3 14.25 18.97 -4.73
CA MET A 3 15.62 19.28 -5.13
C MET A 3 16.54 19.60 -3.94
N ASP A 4 16.03 20.26 -2.90
CA ASP A 4 16.81 20.62 -1.71
C ASP A 4 17.30 19.39 -0.94
N VAL A 5 16.52 18.29 -1.00
CA VAL A 5 16.89 17.00 -0.41
C VAL A 5 18.07 16.40 -1.16
N TRP A 6 18.00 16.38 -2.49
CA TRP A 6 19.11 15.90 -3.33
C TRP A 6 20.36 16.78 -3.22
N ASP A 7 20.20 18.10 -3.11
CA ASP A 7 21.31 19.01 -2.87
C ASP A 7 21.92 18.80 -1.47
N SER A 8 21.13 18.38 -0.48
CA SER A 8 21.65 17.94 0.82
C SER A 8 22.48 16.66 0.71
N VAL A 9 21.99 15.65 -0.01
CA VAL A 9 22.72 14.41 -0.30
C VAL A 9 24.04 14.72 -1.02
N ALA A 10 24.01 15.59 -2.03
CA ALA A 10 25.20 15.98 -2.76
C ALA A 10 26.21 16.72 -1.87
N ARG A 11 25.74 17.62 -1.00
CA ARG A 11 26.59 18.30 -0.01
C ARG A 11 27.28 17.32 0.94
N ASN A 12 26.54 16.35 1.49
CA ASN A 12 27.12 15.32 2.36
C ASN A 12 28.17 14.47 1.64
N HIS A 13 27.94 14.13 0.37
CA HIS A 13 28.94 13.43 -0.43
C HIS A 13 30.20 14.27 -0.66
N ASN A 14 30.05 15.58 -0.87
CA ASN A 14 31.17 16.50 -1.07
C ASN A 14 31.99 16.74 0.22
N THR A 15 31.53 16.31 1.40
CA THR A 15 32.34 16.38 2.64
C THR A 15 33.27 15.18 2.80
N LEU A 16 33.11 14.12 1.99
CA LEU A 16 33.93 12.92 2.07
C LEU A 16 35.21 13.11 1.24
N GLU A 17 36.38 13.03 1.87
CA GLU A 17 37.68 13.21 1.20
C GLU A 17 37.92 12.17 0.08
N GLU A 18 37.37 10.96 0.24
CA GLU A 18 37.48 9.87 -0.74
C GLU A 18 36.55 10.06 -1.95
N PHE A 19 35.61 11.01 -1.88
CA PHE A 19 34.61 11.23 -2.93
C PHE A 19 35.08 12.29 -3.94
N ASP A 20 35.97 11.90 -4.85
CA ASP A 20 36.63 12.83 -5.80
C ASP A 20 35.79 13.17 -7.05
N ARG A 21 34.46 13.27 -6.92
CA ARG A 21 33.60 13.69 -8.04
C ARG A 21 33.46 15.19 -8.12
N ARG A 22 34.19 15.80 -9.05
CA ARG A 22 34.08 17.23 -9.36
C ARG A 22 32.65 17.64 -9.69
N HIS A 23 32.19 18.71 -9.04
CA HIS A 23 30.88 19.33 -9.23
C HIS A 23 29.71 18.36 -9.00
N PHE A 24 29.75 17.51 -7.97
CA PHE A 24 28.61 16.67 -7.61
C PHE A 24 27.48 17.53 -7.02
N ASP A 25 26.33 17.53 -7.68
CA ASP A 25 25.14 18.32 -7.35
C ASP A 25 23.92 17.40 -7.16
N GLY A 26 22.80 17.95 -6.66
CA GLY A 26 21.60 17.16 -6.41
C GLY A 26 21.06 16.47 -7.67
N LYS A 27 21.20 17.10 -8.84
CA LYS A 27 20.76 16.50 -10.11
C LYS A 27 21.55 15.24 -10.45
N LYS A 28 22.87 15.28 -10.25
CA LYS A 28 23.76 14.12 -10.42
C LYS A 28 23.49 13.07 -9.37
N ALA A 29 23.24 13.45 -8.11
CA ALA A 29 22.87 12.51 -7.06
C ALA A 29 21.59 11.74 -7.42
N GLN A 30 20.52 12.46 -7.79
CA GLN A 30 19.26 11.88 -8.23
C GLN A 30 19.45 10.97 -9.45
N THR A 31 20.18 11.43 -10.47
CA THR A 31 20.44 10.65 -11.69
C THR A 31 21.17 9.35 -11.36
N ARG A 32 22.17 9.40 -10.47
CA ARG A 32 22.94 8.22 -10.08
C ARG A 32 22.12 7.25 -9.25
N PHE A 33 21.29 7.75 -8.34
CA PHE A 33 20.35 6.94 -7.58
C PHE A 33 19.39 6.19 -8.51
N ASN A 34 18.79 6.88 -9.48
CA ASN A 34 17.86 6.25 -10.43
C ASN A 34 18.53 5.18 -11.31
N ILE A 35 19.78 5.41 -11.74
CA ILE A 35 20.56 4.39 -12.48
C ILE A 35 20.84 3.19 -11.58
N LEU A 36 21.24 3.43 -10.33
CA LEU A 36 21.56 2.37 -9.38
C LEU A 36 20.37 1.43 -9.13
N LEU A 37 19.18 1.99 -8.88
CA LEU A 37 17.99 1.17 -8.66
C LEU A 37 17.55 0.42 -9.92
N ARG A 38 17.65 1.06 -11.09
CA ARG A 38 17.36 0.39 -12.37
C ARG A 38 18.29 -0.78 -12.62
N ASP A 39 19.60 -0.56 -12.54
CA ASP A 39 20.61 -1.59 -12.77
C ASP A 39 20.45 -2.76 -11.79
N HIS A 40 20.02 -2.48 -10.55
CA HIS A 40 19.73 -3.51 -9.55
C HIS A 40 18.48 -4.33 -9.90
N SER A 41 17.38 -3.64 -10.25
CA SER A 41 16.14 -4.28 -10.69
C SER A 41 16.36 -5.17 -11.92
N ASP A 42 17.11 -4.67 -12.91
CA ASP A 42 17.44 -5.43 -14.13
C ASP A 42 18.27 -6.68 -13.82
N ARG A 43 19.19 -6.61 -12.85
CA ARG A 43 19.97 -7.78 -12.39
C ARG A 43 19.08 -8.80 -11.69
N ASN A 44 18.25 -8.37 -10.74
CA ASN A 44 17.34 -9.28 -10.04
C ASN A 44 16.39 -9.97 -11.02
N ALA A 45 15.85 -9.25 -12.00
CA ALA A 45 15.01 -9.81 -13.04
C ALA A 45 15.75 -10.83 -13.94
N ALA A 46 17.04 -10.59 -14.22
CA ALA A 46 17.87 -11.51 -14.98
C ALA A 46 18.31 -12.75 -14.18
N LEU A 47 18.39 -12.66 -12.85
CA LEU A 47 18.79 -13.75 -11.94
C LEU A 47 17.60 -14.65 -11.53
N GLN A 48 16.37 -14.11 -11.49
CA GLN A 48 15.16 -14.89 -11.16
C GLN A 48 14.99 -16.20 -11.98
N PRO A 49 15.27 -16.26 -13.30
CA PRO A 49 15.19 -17.48 -14.09
C PRO A 49 16.30 -18.51 -13.78
N ALA A 50 17.40 -18.09 -13.14
CA ALA A 50 18.57 -18.92 -12.83
C ALA A 50 18.63 -19.34 -11.35
N SER A 51 17.63 -18.94 -10.56
CA SER A 51 17.57 -19.11 -9.10
C SER A 51 17.44 -20.58 -8.69
N GLY A 52 18.59 -21.22 -8.49
CA GLY A 52 18.73 -22.56 -7.88
C GLY A 52 20.07 -22.76 -7.18
N VAL A 53 20.86 -21.70 -7.05
CA VAL A 53 22.19 -21.68 -6.43
C VAL A 53 22.14 -20.69 -5.27
N ASP A 54 22.71 -21.10 -4.14
CA ASP A 54 22.91 -20.29 -2.94
C ASP A 54 23.86 -19.13 -3.29
N GLU A 55 23.29 -18.00 -3.69
CA GLU A 55 24.05 -16.77 -3.96
C GLU A 55 24.25 -16.02 -2.65
N GLU A 56 25.50 -15.67 -2.35
CA GLU A 56 25.87 -14.85 -1.20
C GLU A 56 25.29 -13.44 -1.38
N GLU A 57 24.13 -13.20 -0.76
CA GLU A 57 23.54 -11.87 -0.67
C GLU A 57 24.46 -10.95 0.15
N SER A 58 24.95 -9.90 -0.47
CA SER A 58 25.72 -8.88 0.21
C SER A 58 24.80 -7.89 0.94
N ASP A 59 25.26 -7.27 2.03
CA ASP A 59 24.53 -6.18 2.70
C ASP A 59 24.09 -5.07 1.71
N LYS A 60 24.87 -4.86 0.65
CA LYS A 60 24.55 -3.91 -0.42
C LYS A 60 23.33 -4.34 -1.24
N THR A 61 23.20 -5.62 -1.58
CA THR A 61 22.06 -6.10 -2.38
C THR A 61 20.78 -6.03 -1.56
N VAL A 62 20.83 -6.47 -0.29
CA VAL A 62 19.71 -6.34 0.65
C VAL A 62 19.27 -4.88 0.79
N PHE A 63 20.22 -3.97 0.99
CA PHE A 63 19.90 -2.54 1.09
C PHE A 63 19.29 -1.95 -0.20
N LEU A 64 19.72 -2.45 -1.37
CA LEU A 64 19.14 -2.00 -2.65
C LEU A 64 17.73 -2.57 -2.87
N ASP A 65 17.45 -3.79 -2.40
CA ASP A 65 16.10 -4.36 -2.41
C ASP A 65 15.15 -3.55 -1.54
N ASP A 66 15.57 -3.22 -0.31
CA ASP A 66 14.80 -2.37 0.61
C ASP A 66 14.50 -0.99 0.01
N LEU A 67 15.50 -0.36 -0.63
CA LEU A 67 15.31 0.93 -1.29
C LEU A 67 14.37 0.84 -2.49
N CYS A 68 14.45 -0.22 -3.30
CA CYS A 68 13.52 -0.45 -4.39
C CYS A 68 12.08 -0.57 -3.87
N ALA A 69 11.86 -1.39 -2.82
CA ALA A 69 10.56 -1.57 -2.19
C ALA A 69 9.97 -0.23 -1.70
N GLN A 70 10.76 0.56 -0.96
CA GLN A 70 10.30 1.88 -0.46
C GLN A 70 9.93 2.85 -1.60
N VAL A 71 10.68 2.84 -2.70
CA VAL A 71 10.40 3.70 -3.86
C VAL A 71 9.12 3.27 -4.56
N ASP A 72 8.88 1.97 -4.68
CA ASP A 72 7.67 1.45 -5.33
C ASP A 72 6.43 1.63 -4.45
N ASP A 73 6.54 1.44 -3.14
CA ASP A 73 5.48 1.75 -2.17
C ASP A 73 5.09 3.23 -2.25
N ALA A 74 6.07 4.13 -2.32
CA ALA A 74 5.82 5.56 -2.45
C ALA A 74 5.07 5.89 -3.75
N LYS A 75 5.45 5.28 -4.88
CA LYS A 75 4.74 5.46 -6.16
C LYS A 75 3.31 4.91 -6.10
N GLN A 76 3.11 3.75 -5.47
CA GLN A 76 1.78 3.14 -5.33
C GLN A 76 0.86 4.01 -4.47
N GLU A 77 1.38 4.56 -3.37
CA GLU A 77 0.63 5.48 -2.51
C GLU A 77 0.26 6.78 -3.25
N GLU A 78 1.18 7.35 -4.03
CA GLU A 78 0.87 8.50 -4.89
C GLU A 78 -0.22 8.16 -5.92
N ALA A 79 -0.13 7.01 -6.58
CA ALA A 79 -1.14 6.54 -7.54
C ALA A 79 -2.50 6.32 -6.87
N ARG A 80 -2.53 5.75 -5.66
CA ARG A 80 -3.75 5.53 -4.87
C ARG A 80 -4.41 6.86 -4.51
N ARG A 81 -3.63 7.87 -4.10
CA ARG A 81 -4.16 9.22 -3.83
C ARG A 81 -4.75 9.85 -5.08
N ALA A 82 -4.06 9.77 -6.22
CA ALA A 82 -4.56 10.29 -7.48
C ALA A 82 -5.88 9.60 -7.90
N ALA A 83 -5.97 8.27 -7.75
CA ALA A 83 -7.19 7.53 -8.03
C ALA A 83 -8.36 7.95 -7.13
N MET A 84 -8.11 8.13 -5.83
CA MET A 84 -9.11 8.63 -4.88
C MET A 84 -9.59 10.04 -5.22
N GLU A 85 -8.70 10.92 -5.68
CA GLU A 85 -9.07 12.27 -6.10
C GLU A 85 -9.96 12.25 -7.35
N ILE A 86 -9.68 11.37 -8.30
CA ILE A 86 -10.51 11.16 -9.49
C ILE A 86 -11.90 10.66 -9.09
N GLU A 87 -11.97 9.61 -8.27
CA GLU A 87 -13.25 9.03 -7.81
C GLU A 87 -14.08 10.07 -7.05
N ALA A 88 -13.45 10.86 -6.17
CA ALA A 88 -14.13 11.94 -5.45
C ALA A 88 -14.66 13.03 -6.39
N GLY A 89 -13.92 13.35 -7.47
CA GLY A 89 -14.34 14.26 -8.52
C GLY A 89 -15.58 13.73 -9.27
N GLU A 90 -15.55 12.46 -9.68
CA GLU A 90 -16.68 11.80 -10.35
C GLU A 90 -17.93 11.78 -9.48
N TRP A 91 -17.78 11.46 -8.19
CA TRP A 91 -18.89 11.47 -7.22
C TRP A 91 -19.48 12.88 -7.02
N ALA A 92 -18.62 13.90 -6.99
CA ALA A 92 -19.05 15.29 -6.91
C ALA A 92 -19.82 15.72 -8.16
N GLU A 93 -19.35 15.36 -9.36
CA GLU A 93 -20.05 15.63 -10.62
C GLU A 93 -21.40 14.91 -10.69
N GLU A 94 -21.47 13.64 -10.32
CA GLU A 94 -22.72 12.87 -10.26
C GLU A 94 -23.73 13.53 -9.31
N SER A 95 -23.28 13.98 -8.14
CA SER A 95 -24.14 14.67 -7.17
C SER A 95 -24.74 15.97 -7.73
N VAL A 96 -23.97 16.71 -8.54
CA VAL A 96 -24.44 17.94 -9.20
C VAL A 96 -25.50 17.63 -10.26
N VAL A 97 -25.32 16.54 -11.02
CA VAL A 97 -26.32 16.10 -12.01
C VAL A 97 -27.63 15.72 -11.34
N ILE A 98 -27.58 14.96 -10.24
CA ILE A 98 -28.77 14.56 -9.46
C ILE A 98 -29.51 15.80 -8.95
N VAL A 99 -28.81 16.74 -8.31
CA VAL A 99 -29.41 17.97 -7.78
C VAL A 99 -30.04 18.80 -8.90
N ARG A 100 -29.37 18.92 -10.05
CA ARG A 100 -29.92 19.62 -11.22
C ARG A 100 -31.18 18.94 -11.75
N GLU A 101 -31.19 17.62 -11.85
CA GLU A 101 -32.34 16.86 -12.35
C GLU A 101 -33.54 16.97 -11.40
N GLU A 102 -33.32 16.88 -10.08
CA GLU A 102 -34.34 17.10 -9.07
C GLU A 102 -34.92 18.52 -9.13
N ALA A 103 -34.07 19.54 -9.28
CA ALA A 103 -34.50 20.91 -9.45
C ALA A 103 -35.36 21.09 -10.71
N MET A 104 -34.97 20.50 -11.84
CA MET A 104 -35.73 20.53 -13.10
C MET A 104 -37.09 19.82 -12.97
N LYS A 105 -37.17 18.68 -12.28
CA LYS A 105 -38.43 17.98 -11.99
C LYS A 105 -39.37 18.78 -11.08
N SER A 106 -38.82 19.57 -10.15
CA SER A 106 -39.61 20.42 -9.23
C SER A 106 -40.23 21.65 -9.91
N LEU A 107 -39.61 22.17 -10.97
CA LEU A 107 -40.07 23.35 -11.71
C LEU A 107 -41.27 23.06 -12.62
N GLY A 108 -41.44 21.81 -13.10
CA GLY A 108 -42.54 21.42 -13.99
C GLY A 108 -43.93 21.29 -13.34
N LYS A 109 -44.03 21.33 -12.00
CA LYS A 109 -45.29 21.06 -11.28
C LYS A 109 -46.13 22.31 -10.95
N ARG A 110 -45.77 23.50 -11.44
CA ARG A 110 -46.48 24.76 -11.16
C ARG A 110 -47.03 25.47 -12.41
N LYS A 111 -47.67 24.73 -13.32
CA LYS A 111 -48.70 25.21 -14.26
C LYS A 111 -49.39 23.95 -14.79
N THR A 112 -50.48 23.49 -14.22
CA THR A 112 -51.83 23.81 -14.69
C THR A 112 -52.79 23.27 -13.63
N ARG A 113 -53.56 24.15 -12.98
CA ARG A 113 -54.77 23.73 -12.28
C ARG A 113 -55.93 24.18 -13.16
N GLU A 114 -56.58 23.23 -13.78
CA GLU A 114 -58.04 23.12 -13.91
C GLU A 114 -58.38 21.91 -14.77
N GLY A 115 -59.23 21.02 -14.25
CA GLY A 115 -59.87 19.96 -15.02
C GLY A 115 -59.54 18.53 -14.61
N ASP A 116 -60.32 18.05 -13.63
CA ASP A 116 -61.00 16.74 -13.59
C ASP A 116 -60.24 15.38 -13.54
N GLU A 117 -60.93 14.44 -12.90
CA GLU A 117 -60.75 12.99 -12.81
C GLU A 117 -59.72 12.40 -11.82
N GLU A 118 -60.25 12.01 -10.66
CA GLU A 118 -59.82 10.91 -9.82
C GLU A 118 -59.51 9.63 -10.63
N THR A 119 -58.35 9.00 -10.34
CA THR A 119 -58.03 7.53 -10.39
C THR A 119 -56.61 7.14 -10.85
N SER A 120 -55.59 8.01 -10.74
CA SER A 120 -54.20 7.65 -11.12
C SER A 120 -53.19 7.54 -9.95
N GLY A 121 -53.48 8.10 -8.77
CA GLY A 121 -52.51 8.20 -7.66
C GLY A 121 -52.08 6.87 -7.02
N GLY A 122 -52.98 5.89 -6.94
CA GLY A 122 -52.69 4.61 -6.25
C GLY A 122 -51.68 3.71 -6.97
N LYS A 123 -51.63 3.77 -8.31
CA LYS A 123 -50.68 2.97 -9.11
C LYS A 123 -49.26 3.51 -8.99
N MET A 124 -49.12 4.83 -9.00
CA MET A 124 -47.84 5.52 -8.85
C MET A 124 -47.23 5.32 -7.45
N PHE A 125 -48.07 5.34 -6.40
CA PHE A 125 -47.62 5.02 -5.04
C PHE A 125 -47.10 3.58 -4.92
N LYS A 126 -47.77 2.63 -5.58
CA LYS A 126 -47.36 1.21 -5.59
C LYS A 126 -46.03 0.99 -6.30
N VAL A 127 -45.81 1.67 -7.43
CA VAL A 127 -44.52 1.67 -8.15
C VAL A 127 -43.42 2.29 -7.30
N LEU A 128 -43.70 3.40 -6.62
CA LEU A 128 -42.73 4.07 -5.75
C LEU A 128 -42.35 3.19 -4.53
N SER A 129 -43.32 2.53 -3.91
CA SER A 129 -43.06 1.55 -2.84
C SER A 129 -42.21 0.38 -3.34
N LEU A 130 -42.48 -0.16 -4.52
CA LEU A 130 -41.69 -1.27 -5.08
C LEU A 130 -40.25 -0.87 -5.41
N MET A 131 -40.02 0.33 -5.95
CA MET A 131 -38.68 0.87 -6.18
C MET A 131 -37.93 1.13 -4.88
N ASN A 132 -38.61 1.66 -3.86
CA ASN A 132 -38.01 1.90 -2.55
C ASN A 132 -37.62 0.58 -1.85
N GLU A 133 -38.46 -0.44 -1.91
CA GLU A 133 -38.17 -1.78 -1.38
C GLU A 133 -37.01 -2.45 -2.13
N ALA A 134 -36.98 -2.34 -3.46
CA ALA A 134 -35.89 -2.86 -4.29
C ALA A 134 -34.55 -2.17 -4.00
N ASN A 135 -34.55 -0.83 -3.86
CA ASN A 135 -33.35 -0.06 -3.50
C ASN A 135 -32.88 -0.39 -2.09
N LYS A 136 -33.80 -0.58 -1.14
CA LYS A 136 -33.47 -1.01 0.21
C LYS A 136 -32.80 -2.39 0.21
N GLY A 137 -33.33 -3.34 -0.56
CA GLY A 137 -32.72 -4.67 -0.72
C GLY A 137 -31.33 -4.63 -1.33
N GLN A 138 -31.10 -3.80 -2.36
CA GLN A 138 -29.75 -3.62 -2.93
C GLN A 138 -28.77 -2.98 -1.94
N LEU A 139 -29.24 -1.99 -1.17
CA LEU A 139 -28.40 -1.31 -0.19
C LEU A 139 -27.97 -2.24 0.94
N GLU A 140 -28.88 -3.07 1.45
CA GLU A 140 -28.58 -4.08 2.47
C GLU A 140 -27.61 -5.14 1.95
N LEU A 141 -27.77 -5.58 0.69
CA LEU A 141 -26.84 -6.52 0.07
C LEU A 141 -25.44 -5.90 -0.06
N ARG A 142 -25.34 -4.66 -0.52
CA ARG A 142 -24.05 -3.95 -0.65
C ARG A 142 -23.38 -3.76 0.70
N LYS A 143 -24.15 -3.39 1.73
CA LYS A 143 -23.65 -3.27 3.11
C LYS A 143 -23.15 -4.61 3.64
N TYR A 144 -23.90 -5.69 3.42
CA TYR A 144 -23.50 -7.04 3.80
C TYR A 144 -22.20 -7.48 3.11
N MET A 145 -22.06 -7.20 1.81
CA MET A 145 -20.83 -7.51 1.07
C MET A 145 -19.61 -6.78 1.63
N PHE A 146 -19.74 -5.47 1.90
CA PHE A 146 -18.66 -4.70 2.52
C PHE A 146 -18.32 -5.18 3.93
N GLU A 147 -19.31 -5.47 4.76
CA GLU A 147 -19.11 -5.99 6.11
C GLU A 147 -18.31 -7.31 6.07
N LYS A 148 -18.68 -8.20 5.14
CA LYS A 148 -18.01 -9.49 4.95
C LYS A 148 -16.57 -9.33 4.47
N GLU A 149 -16.32 -8.39 3.55
CA GLU A 149 -14.98 -8.07 3.04
C GLU A 149 -14.07 -7.51 4.15
N ILE A 150 -14.60 -6.65 5.02
CA ILE A 150 -13.86 -6.17 6.20
C ILE A 150 -13.57 -7.31 7.17
N GLU A 151 -14.54 -8.19 7.43
CA GLU A 151 -14.34 -9.34 8.32
C GLU A 151 -13.27 -10.31 7.79
N GLU A 152 -13.23 -10.54 6.48
CA GLU A 152 -12.22 -11.37 5.82
C GLU A 152 -10.83 -10.72 5.91
N CYS A 153 -10.74 -9.42 5.62
CA CYS A 153 -9.50 -8.66 5.78
C CYS A 153 -8.97 -8.66 7.23
N GLN A 154 -9.87 -8.57 8.23
CA GLN A 154 -9.50 -8.68 9.63
C GLN A 154 -8.93 -10.05 9.97
N LYS A 155 -9.55 -11.13 9.47
CA LYS A 155 -9.05 -12.50 9.68
C LYS A 155 -7.67 -12.70 9.06
N ASP A 156 -7.42 -12.13 7.88
CA ASP A 156 -6.12 -12.21 7.22
C ASP A 156 -5.04 -11.45 8.00
N CYS A 157 -5.34 -10.24 8.47
CA CYS A 157 -4.46 -9.48 9.36
C CYS A 157 -4.14 -10.23 10.66
N GLU A 158 -5.14 -10.85 11.29
CA GLU A 158 -4.96 -11.66 12.49
C GLU A 158 -4.12 -12.92 12.24
N ALA A 159 -4.33 -13.58 11.09
CA ALA A 159 -3.55 -14.76 10.70
C ALA A 159 -2.09 -14.40 10.46
N GLN A 160 -1.82 -13.32 9.73
CA GLN A 160 -0.46 -12.82 9.48
C GLN A 160 0.25 -12.46 10.78
N THR A 161 -0.45 -11.80 11.71
CA THR A 161 0.12 -11.45 13.02
C THR A 161 0.51 -12.71 13.80
N LYS A 162 -0.37 -13.73 13.82
CA LYS A 162 -0.08 -15.01 14.50
C LYS A 162 1.09 -15.76 13.86
N GLU A 163 1.22 -15.70 12.54
CA GLU A 163 2.34 -16.31 11.82
C GLU A 163 3.67 -15.63 12.18
N LEU A 164 3.71 -14.29 12.17
CA LEU A 164 4.89 -13.52 12.58
C LEU A 164 5.29 -13.82 14.03
N GLU A 165 4.33 -13.90 14.95
CA GLU A 165 4.59 -14.29 16.33
C GLU A 165 5.13 -15.72 16.45
N GLY A 166 4.61 -16.66 15.64
CA GLY A 166 5.09 -18.03 15.58
C GLY A 166 6.55 -18.10 15.12
N GLN A 167 6.87 -17.43 14.02
CA GLN A 167 8.24 -17.35 13.50
C GLN A 167 9.20 -16.66 14.47
N ALA A 168 8.74 -15.64 15.20
CA ALA A 168 9.55 -14.98 16.23
C ALA A 168 9.90 -15.94 17.38
N LYS A 169 8.92 -16.70 17.89
CA LYS A 169 9.13 -17.69 18.96
C LYS A 169 10.07 -18.82 18.52
N GLU A 170 9.96 -19.26 17.27
CA GLU A 170 10.85 -20.29 16.72
C GLU A 170 12.29 -19.77 16.60
N ARG A 171 12.50 -18.56 16.06
CA ARG A 171 13.81 -17.92 16.02
C ARG A 171 14.41 -17.73 17.41
N GLU A 172 13.60 -17.30 18.39
CA GLU A 172 14.04 -17.16 19.77
C GLU A 172 14.50 -18.50 20.36
N SER A 173 13.74 -19.57 20.13
CA SER A 173 14.08 -20.93 20.60
C SER A 173 15.39 -21.43 19.96
N GLN A 174 15.60 -21.16 18.67
CA GLN A 174 16.86 -21.48 17.98
C GLN A 174 18.05 -20.72 18.57
N LEU A 175 17.89 -19.42 18.85
CA LEU A 175 18.95 -18.61 19.46
C LEU A 175 19.30 -19.11 20.86
N GLN A 176 18.31 -19.46 21.68
CA GLN A 176 18.54 -20.04 23.01
C GLN A 176 19.33 -21.36 22.91
N TYR A 177 19.00 -22.21 21.94
CA TYR A 177 19.73 -23.45 21.67
C TYR A 177 21.20 -23.19 21.28
N ILE A 178 21.44 -22.26 20.36
CA ILE A 178 22.78 -21.86 19.92
C ILE A 178 23.60 -21.30 21.09
N GLN A 179 23.01 -20.42 21.90
CA GLN A 179 23.67 -19.85 23.09
C GLN A 179 24.08 -20.94 24.08
N MET A 180 23.21 -21.92 24.33
CA MET A 180 23.52 -23.05 25.22
C MET A 180 24.70 -23.87 24.69
N LEU A 181 24.72 -24.18 23.38
CA LEU A 181 25.83 -24.90 22.76
C LEU A 181 27.14 -24.10 22.84
N GLN A 182 27.08 -22.79 22.54
CA GLN A 182 28.25 -21.91 22.62
C GLN A 182 28.82 -21.85 24.04
N ALA A 183 27.96 -21.75 25.07
CA ALA A 183 28.37 -21.73 26.46
C ALA A 183 29.08 -23.04 26.86
N SER A 184 28.54 -24.19 26.43
CA SER A 184 29.14 -25.51 26.67
C SER A 184 30.52 -25.66 26.03
N ILE A 185 30.64 -25.30 24.74
CA ILE A 185 31.92 -25.33 24.01
C ILE A 185 32.94 -24.40 24.68
N THR A 186 32.52 -23.18 25.03
CA THR A 186 33.37 -22.19 25.69
C THR A 186 33.90 -22.72 27.02
N ALA A 187 33.05 -23.36 27.83
CA ALA A 187 33.46 -23.98 29.08
C ALA A 187 34.51 -25.08 28.86
N ILE A 188 34.29 -25.98 27.91
CA ILE A 188 35.23 -27.07 27.58
C ILE A 188 36.58 -26.48 27.15
N VAL A 189 36.58 -25.54 26.20
CA VAL A 189 37.81 -24.88 25.71
C VAL A 189 38.55 -24.18 26.85
N THR A 190 37.82 -23.46 27.71
CA THR A 190 38.43 -22.77 28.87
C THR A 190 39.09 -23.75 29.82
N THR A 191 38.45 -24.90 30.11
CA THR A 191 39.06 -25.92 30.98
C THR A 191 40.29 -26.60 30.36
N LEU A 192 40.34 -26.74 29.03
CA LEU A 192 41.51 -27.29 28.34
C LEU A 192 42.67 -26.30 28.33
N VAL A 193 42.40 -25.03 28.04
CA VAL A 193 43.40 -23.96 28.03
C VAL A 193 44.02 -23.75 29.41
N ASN A 194 43.23 -23.80 30.48
CA ASN A 194 43.73 -23.62 31.85
C ASN A 194 44.50 -24.83 32.41
N LYS A 195 44.54 -25.96 31.69
CA LYS A 195 45.30 -27.17 32.06
C LYS A 195 46.64 -27.31 31.32
N LEU A 196 46.90 -26.44 30.35
CA LEU A 196 48.19 -26.31 29.63
C LEU A 196 49.04 -25.24 30.28
#